data_AF-A0A7S0Q7K4-F1
#
_entry.id   AF-A0A7S0Q7K4-F1
#
_cell.length_a   1.000
_cell.length_b   1.000
_cell.length_c   1.000
_cell.angle_alpha   90.00
_cell.angle_beta   90.00
_cell.angle_gamma   90.00
#
_symmetry.space_group_name_H-M   'P 1'
#
loop_
_entity.id
_entity.type
_entity.pdbx_description
1 polymer ?
#
loop_
_entity_poly.entity_id
_entity_poly.type
_entity_poly.pdbx_seq_one_letter_code
_entity_poly.pdbx_strand_id
1 'polypeptide(L)'
;SHTQQRHRINPTPMLQLVSLATLAAAGPPLLALRGGADASGIAHCAGAGLTLADAIRVYTYPKEVVERSGTSSDDVPALITARSEGQWRAGLMIMLLADASDARALVALSHYLCAVNLLGDIPGNDAIGAPQAPIVVLVAVFAALGYATARKMVPLWLSPALAISNGLQFYLVPKRAWAMYGADGMGTSNLALVLTRRVGWAIVLRGIYLWAIIAGVARKNAFGIVFAAAALDSILHALSGQASIMGMSPRTQALVVGFATLVAAASFV
;
A
#
# COMPACT_ATOMS: atom_id res chain seq x y z
N SER A 1 39.01 -0.08 -16.12
CA SER A 1 37.82 0.78 -16.07
C SER A 1 36.74 0.19 -16.99
N HIS A 2 35.99 -0.81 -16.51
CA HIS A 2 34.85 -1.35 -17.25
C HIS A 2 33.59 -0.64 -16.80
N THR A 3 33.11 0.25 -17.66
CA THR A 3 31.82 0.93 -17.55
C THR A 3 30.72 -0.12 -17.73
N GLN A 4 30.30 -0.74 -16.63
CA GLN A 4 29.15 -1.64 -16.62
C GLN A 4 27.91 -0.76 -16.81
N GLN A 5 27.49 -0.61 -18.06
CA GLN A 5 26.20 -0.04 -18.46
C GLN A 5 25.11 -0.94 -17.86
N ARG A 6 24.77 -0.72 -16.59
CA ARG A 6 23.58 -1.32 -15.98
C ARG A 6 22.41 -0.79 -16.78
N HIS A 7 21.81 -1.65 -17.59
CA HIS A 7 20.48 -1.42 -18.13
C HIS A 7 19.57 -1.08 -16.95
N ARG A 8 19.31 0.22 -16.75
CA ARG A 8 18.26 0.69 -15.87
C ARG A 8 16.97 0.18 -16.50
N ILE A 9 16.45 -0.94 -15.98
CA ILE A 9 15.07 -1.31 -16.24
C ILE A 9 14.26 -0.15 -15.69
N ASN A 10 13.84 0.75 -16.58
CA ASN A 10 12.94 1.83 -16.23
C ASN A 10 11.66 1.13 -15.75
N PRO A 11 11.17 1.35 -14.52
CA PRO A 11 9.96 0.72 -13.95
C PRO A 11 8.70 1.58 -14.17
N THR A 12 8.85 2.72 -14.85
CA THR A 12 7.78 3.45 -15.55
C THR A 12 6.78 2.57 -16.32
N PRO A 13 7.17 1.47 -17.03
CA PRO A 13 6.23 0.63 -17.72
C PRO A 13 5.27 -0.10 -16.77
N MET A 14 5.58 -0.39 -15.51
CA MET A 14 4.59 -1.08 -14.63
C MET A 14 3.46 -0.16 -14.17
N LEU A 15 3.78 1.07 -13.73
CA LEU A 15 2.75 2.07 -13.41
C LEU A 15 1.99 2.51 -14.67
N GLN A 16 2.68 2.63 -15.82
CA GLN A 16 2.03 2.84 -17.10
C GLN A 16 1.17 1.63 -17.54
N LEU A 17 1.57 0.40 -17.21
CA LEU A 17 0.79 -0.81 -17.47
C LEU A 17 -0.43 -0.90 -16.55
N VAL A 18 -0.34 -0.43 -15.30
CA VAL A 18 -1.52 -0.28 -14.42
C VAL A 18 -2.47 0.73 -15.02
N SER A 19 -1.98 1.91 -15.42
CA SER A 19 -2.79 2.96 -16.07
C SER A 19 -3.38 2.50 -17.41
N LEU A 20 -2.60 1.76 -18.21
CA LEU A 20 -3.05 1.19 -19.49
C LEU A 20 -4.02 0.03 -19.30
N ALA A 21 -3.83 -0.84 -18.30
CA ALA A 21 -4.75 -1.93 -17.98
C ALA A 21 -6.07 -1.39 -17.41
N THR A 22 -6.03 -0.31 -16.62
CA THR A 22 -7.23 0.38 -16.14
C THR A 22 -7.94 1.18 -17.23
N LEU A 23 -7.19 1.83 -18.14
CA LEU A 23 -7.74 2.45 -19.36
C LEU A 23 -8.34 1.40 -20.32
N ALA A 24 -7.71 0.23 -20.46
CA ALA A 24 -8.20 -0.86 -21.30
C ALA A 24 -9.46 -1.52 -20.71
N ALA A 25 -9.56 -1.60 -19.38
CA ALA A 25 -10.77 -2.06 -18.70
C ALA A 25 -11.94 -1.06 -18.76
N ALA A 26 -11.66 0.21 -19.08
CA ALA A 26 -12.68 1.23 -19.37
C ALA A 26 -13.15 1.21 -20.84
N GLY A 27 -12.62 0.31 -21.70
CA GLY A 27 -13.03 0.14 -23.09
C GLY A 27 -14.18 -0.88 -23.29
N PRO A 28 -14.87 -0.87 -24.46
CA PRO A 28 -16.01 -1.73 -24.76
C PRO A 28 -15.65 -3.24 -24.80
N PRO A 29 -16.63 -4.16 -24.78
CA PRO A 29 -16.57 -5.47 -24.13
C PRO A 29 -15.88 -6.57 -24.96
N LEU A 30 -14.66 -6.34 -25.45
CA LEU A 30 -13.88 -7.36 -26.16
C LEU A 30 -13.44 -8.52 -25.24
N LEU A 31 -13.43 -8.30 -23.91
CA LEU A 31 -13.12 -9.34 -22.91
C LEU A 31 -14.35 -10.14 -22.45
N ALA A 32 -15.57 -9.63 -22.64
CA ALA A 32 -16.80 -10.41 -22.43
C ALA A 32 -16.88 -11.60 -23.40
N LEU A 33 -16.21 -11.50 -24.56
CA LEU A 33 -16.09 -12.57 -25.57
C LEU A 33 -15.14 -13.72 -25.18
N ARG A 34 -14.46 -13.67 -24.02
CA ARG A 34 -13.51 -14.72 -23.58
C ARG A 34 -13.84 -15.41 -22.25
N GLY A 35 -15.08 -15.32 -21.77
CA GLY A 35 -15.56 -16.21 -20.69
C GLY A 35 -16.04 -15.56 -19.39
N GLY A 36 -16.74 -14.42 -19.48
CA GLY A 36 -17.73 -14.06 -18.45
C GLY A 36 -17.27 -13.27 -17.22
N ALA A 37 -16.06 -12.72 -17.19
CA ALA A 37 -15.73 -11.69 -16.21
C ALA A 37 -16.32 -10.34 -16.67
N ASP A 38 -17.16 -9.71 -15.83
CA ASP A 38 -17.57 -8.34 -16.09
C ASP A 38 -16.35 -7.39 -16.09
N ALA A 39 -16.45 -6.27 -16.81
CA ALA A 39 -15.34 -5.33 -16.98
C ALA A 39 -14.79 -4.83 -15.62
N SER A 40 -15.64 -4.76 -14.59
CA SER A 40 -15.27 -4.32 -13.25
C SER A 40 -14.43 -5.36 -12.50
N GLY A 41 -14.71 -6.65 -12.69
CA GLY A 41 -13.93 -7.75 -12.15
C GLY A 41 -12.53 -7.82 -12.76
N ILE A 42 -12.40 -7.53 -14.05
CA ILE A 42 -11.10 -7.46 -14.73
C ILE A 42 -10.31 -6.23 -14.27
N ALA A 43 -10.94 -5.06 -14.21
CA ALA A 43 -10.32 -3.82 -13.71
C ALA A 43 -9.79 -4.02 -12.28
N HIS A 44 -10.59 -4.68 -11.43
CA HIS A 44 -10.20 -5.05 -10.08
C HIS A 44 -8.98 -5.97 -10.06
N CYS A 45 -9.05 -7.13 -10.72
CA CYS A 45 -7.97 -8.12 -10.67
C CYS A 45 -6.67 -7.59 -11.29
N ALA A 46 -6.76 -6.88 -12.41
CA ALA A 46 -5.60 -6.28 -13.07
C ALA A 46 -5.01 -5.14 -12.21
N GLY A 47 -5.84 -4.23 -11.72
CA GLY A 47 -5.40 -3.09 -10.91
C GLY A 47 -4.75 -3.53 -9.58
N ALA A 48 -5.43 -4.39 -8.82
CA ALA A 48 -4.91 -4.89 -7.55
C ALA A 48 -3.74 -5.86 -7.75
N GLY A 49 -3.78 -6.73 -8.77
CA GLY A 49 -2.72 -7.69 -9.07
C GLY A 49 -1.42 -7.05 -9.53
N LEU A 50 -1.49 -6.06 -10.44
CA LEU A 50 -0.30 -5.32 -10.87
C LEU A 50 0.28 -4.47 -9.73
N THR A 51 -0.58 -3.86 -8.91
CA THR A 51 -0.13 -3.10 -7.73
C THR A 51 0.50 -4.01 -6.68
N LEU A 52 -0.02 -5.23 -6.50
CA LEU A 52 0.60 -6.26 -5.65
C LEU A 52 2.00 -6.62 -6.16
N ALA A 53 2.16 -6.82 -7.48
CA ALA A 53 3.46 -7.12 -8.07
C ALA A 53 4.48 -5.99 -7.84
N ASP A 54 4.09 -4.73 -8.03
CA ASP A 54 4.98 -3.60 -7.70
C ASP A 54 5.28 -3.51 -6.19
N ALA A 55 4.30 -3.76 -5.33
CA ALA A 55 4.48 -3.76 -3.88
C ALA A 55 5.49 -4.84 -3.44
N ILE A 56 5.38 -6.05 -3.99
CA ILE A 56 6.35 -7.14 -3.79
C ILE A 56 7.73 -6.75 -4.33
N ARG A 57 7.80 -6.10 -5.50
CA ARG A 57 9.07 -5.60 -6.06
C ARG A 57 9.71 -4.57 -5.13
N VAL A 58 8.96 -3.61 -4.61
CA VAL A 58 9.44 -2.59 -3.66
C VAL A 58 9.94 -3.24 -2.36
N TYR A 59 9.22 -4.23 -1.84
CA TYR A 59 9.66 -5.01 -0.68
C TYR A 59 10.96 -5.79 -0.93
N THR A 60 11.08 -6.43 -2.09
CA THR A 60 12.22 -7.31 -2.42
C THR A 60 13.46 -6.50 -2.80
N TYR A 61 13.28 -5.38 -3.49
CA TYR A 61 14.35 -4.56 -4.06
C TYR A 61 14.28 -3.10 -3.57
N PRO A 62 14.38 -2.84 -2.26
CA PRO A 62 14.27 -1.49 -1.70
C PRO A 62 15.41 -0.57 -2.18
N LYS A 63 16.59 -1.13 -2.46
CA LYS A 63 17.73 -0.36 -3.00
C LYS A 63 17.38 0.34 -4.32
N GLU A 64 16.65 -0.31 -5.21
CA GLU A 64 16.22 0.30 -6.47
C GLU A 64 15.25 1.47 -6.28
N VAL A 65 14.51 1.48 -5.18
CA VAL A 65 13.61 2.58 -4.82
C VAL A 65 14.42 3.77 -4.30
N VAL A 66 15.39 3.49 -3.41
CA VAL A 66 16.28 4.51 -2.82
C VAL A 66 17.25 5.10 -3.85
N GLU A 67 17.81 4.29 -4.74
CA GLU A 67 18.68 4.82 -5.81
C GLU A 67 17.92 5.73 -6.79
N ARG A 68 16.63 5.44 -7.01
CA ARG A 68 15.79 6.20 -7.95
C ARG A 68 15.45 7.60 -7.44
N SER A 69 15.31 7.78 -6.13
CA SER A 69 15.11 9.11 -5.54
C SER A 69 16.36 9.98 -5.59
N GLY A 70 17.51 9.43 -5.99
CA GLY A 70 18.80 10.11 -5.86
C GLY A 70 19.31 10.15 -4.42
N THR A 71 18.69 9.39 -3.51
CA THR A 71 19.18 9.20 -2.15
C THR A 71 20.31 8.16 -2.15
N SER A 72 21.24 8.26 -1.19
CA SER A 72 22.30 7.25 -1.04
C SER A 72 21.69 5.85 -0.88
N SER A 73 22.20 4.87 -1.62
CA SER A 73 21.75 3.48 -1.53
C SER A 73 22.06 2.83 -0.18
N ASP A 74 22.84 3.51 0.66
CA ASP A 74 23.17 3.13 2.04
C ASP A 74 22.32 3.87 3.09
N ASP A 75 21.30 4.63 2.69
CA ASP A 75 20.32 5.24 3.60
C ASP A 75 19.44 4.15 4.24
N VAL A 76 19.90 3.64 5.38
CA VAL A 76 19.25 2.56 6.13
C VAL A 76 17.79 2.88 6.49
N PRO A 77 17.44 4.06 7.04
CA PRO A 77 16.06 4.45 7.27
C PRO A 77 15.19 4.35 6.00
N ALA A 78 15.67 4.85 4.86
CA ALA A 78 14.91 4.77 3.61
C ALA A 78 14.75 3.33 3.10
N LEU A 79 15.79 2.50 3.21
CA LEU A 79 15.75 1.10 2.80
C LEU A 79 14.71 0.30 3.60
N ILE A 80 14.71 0.45 4.93
CA ILE A 80 13.75 -0.23 5.80
C ILE A 80 12.33 0.24 5.52
N THR A 81 12.14 1.55 5.39
CA THR A 81 10.81 2.11 5.12
C THR A 81 10.30 1.70 3.74
N ALA A 82 11.18 1.60 2.74
CA ALA A 82 10.80 1.11 1.41
C ALA A 82 10.28 -0.32 1.50
N ARG A 83 10.93 -1.20 2.28
CA ARG A 83 10.42 -2.54 2.54
C ARG A 83 9.04 -2.50 3.19
N SER A 84 8.92 -1.73 4.26
CA SER A 84 7.66 -1.59 4.99
C SER A 84 6.54 -1.09 4.07
N GLU A 85 6.79 -0.08 3.23
CA GLU A 85 5.83 0.44 2.24
C GLU A 85 5.35 -0.67 1.29
N GLY A 86 6.28 -1.42 0.71
CA GLY A 86 5.95 -2.53 -0.18
C GLY A 86 5.12 -3.59 0.52
N GLN A 87 5.46 -3.92 1.77
CA GLN A 87 4.74 -4.93 2.54
C GLN A 87 3.32 -4.48 2.90
N TRP A 88 3.15 -3.28 3.43
CA TRP A 88 1.84 -2.75 3.85
C TRP A 88 0.90 -2.57 2.66
N ARG A 89 1.45 -2.14 1.51
CA ARG A 89 0.73 -2.08 0.24
C ARG A 89 0.39 -3.46 -0.31
N ALA A 90 1.29 -4.44 -0.22
CA ALA A 90 1.00 -5.83 -0.61
C ALA A 90 -0.15 -6.42 0.23
N GLY A 91 -0.14 -6.20 1.54
CA GLY A 91 -1.24 -6.63 2.42
C GLY A 91 -2.58 -6.00 2.04
N LEU A 92 -2.61 -4.71 1.70
CA LEU A 92 -3.82 -4.06 1.17
C LEU A 92 -4.29 -4.76 -0.13
N MET A 93 -3.40 -4.98 -1.09
CA MET A 93 -3.77 -5.59 -2.38
C MET A 93 -4.24 -7.05 -2.24
N ILE A 94 -3.60 -7.85 -1.36
CA ILE A 94 -4.05 -9.21 -1.05
C ILE A 94 -5.48 -9.19 -0.49
N MET A 95 -5.79 -8.23 0.38
CA MET A 95 -7.14 -8.09 0.93
C MET A 95 -8.16 -7.70 -0.15
N LEU A 96 -7.79 -6.82 -1.09
CA LEU A 96 -8.69 -6.47 -2.20
C LEU A 96 -8.95 -7.68 -3.10
N LEU A 97 -7.91 -8.46 -3.40
CA LEU A 97 -7.99 -9.68 -4.21
C LEU A 97 -8.66 -10.86 -3.49
N ALA A 98 -8.84 -10.80 -2.17
CA ALA A 98 -9.42 -11.89 -1.41
C ALA A 98 -10.91 -12.08 -1.79
N ASP A 99 -11.25 -13.28 -2.26
CA ASP A 99 -12.63 -13.65 -2.58
C ASP A 99 -13.38 -14.12 -1.33
N ALA A 100 -13.72 -13.18 -0.44
CA ALA A 100 -14.45 -13.44 0.79
C ALA A 100 -15.76 -12.63 0.82
N SER A 101 -16.88 -13.32 0.59
CA SER A 101 -18.22 -12.72 0.65
C SER A 101 -18.62 -12.30 2.07
N ASP A 102 -17.98 -12.84 3.10
CA ASP A 102 -18.22 -12.51 4.50
C ASP A 102 -17.32 -11.35 4.97
N ALA A 103 -17.94 -10.25 5.39
CA ALA A 103 -17.28 -9.11 6.01
C ALA A 103 -16.42 -9.52 7.21
N ARG A 104 -16.86 -10.48 8.01
CA ARG A 104 -16.11 -10.96 9.18
C ARG A 104 -14.85 -11.70 8.79
N ALA A 105 -14.91 -12.53 7.75
CA ALA A 105 -13.73 -13.19 7.21
C ALA A 105 -12.70 -12.18 6.69
N LEU A 106 -13.15 -11.10 6.01
CA LEU A 106 -12.27 -10.01 5.57
C LEU A 106 -11.64 -9.24 6.73
N VAL A 107 -12.41 -8.93 7.77
CA VAL A 107 -11.88 -8.24 8.97
C VAL A 107 -10.87 -9.12 9.70
N ALA A 108 -11.13 -10.43 9.81
CA ALA A 108 -10.18 -11.38 10.38
C ALA A 108 -8.89 -11.47 9.53
N LEU A 109 -9.03 -11.55 8.21
CA LEU A 109 -7.90 -11.53 7.27
C LEU A 109 -7.05 -10.26 7.42
N SER A 110 -7.68 -9.09 7.55
CA SER A 110 -6.98 -7.82 7.78
C SER A 110 -6.07 -7.89 9.01
N HIS A 111 -6.54 -8.47 10.11
CA HIS A 111 -5.74 -8.64 11.32
C HIS A 111 -4.57 -9.61 11.11
N TYR A 112 -4.78 -10.74 10.43
CA TYR A 112 -3.67 -11.65 10.09
C TYR A 112 -2.66 -10.98 9.16
N LEU A 113 -3.10 -10.20 8.19
CA LEU A 113 -2.22 -9.42 7.32
C LEU A 113 -1.43 -8.39 8.13
N CYS A 114 -2.04 -7.67 9.08
CA CYS A 114 -1.31 -6.80 10.01
C CYS A 114 -0.21 -7.55 10.77
N ALA A 115 -0.49 -8.77 11.26
CA ALA A 115 0.51 -9.59 11.95
C ALA A 115 1.67 -9.98 11.01
N VAL A 116 1.37 -10.43 9.79
CA VAL A 116 2.38 -10.74 8.77
C VAL A 116 3.18 -9.50 8.38
N ASN A 117 2.51 -8.35 8.24
CA ASN A 117 3.11 -7.04 7.97
C ASN A 117 4.17 -6.70 9.03
N LEU A 118 3.80 -6.77 10.30
CA LEU A 118 4.71 -6.46 11.40
C LEU A 118 5.87 -7.48 11.52
N LEU A 119 5.61 -8.76 11.24
CA LEU A 119 6.68 -9.78 11.23
C LEU A 119 7.77 -9.46 10.21
N GLY A 120 7.40 -8.97 9.02
CA GLY A 120 8.38 -8.60 8.00
C GLY A 120 9.12 -7.28 8.28
N ASP A 121 8.61 -6.43 9.19
CA ASP A 121 9.31 -5.22 9.63
C ASP A 121 10.44 -5.54 10.63
N ILE A 122 10.37 -6.66 11.37
CA ILE A 122 11.34 -7.05 12.42
C ILE A 122 12.79 -7.00 11.94
N PRO A 123 13.19 -7.62 10.80
CA PRO A 123 14.60 -7.60 10.38
C PRO A 123 15.12 -6.20 10.04
N GLY A 124 14.24 -5.27 9.68
CA GLY A 124 14.62 -3.88 9.44
C GLY A 124 14.90 -3.12 10.73
N ASN A 125 14.12 -3.39 11.77
CA ASN A 125 14.19 -2.66 13.03
C ASN A 125 15.50 -2.89 13.82
N ASP A 126 16.16 -4.03 13.62
CA ASP A 126 17.48 -4.31 14.22
C ASP A 126 18.52 -3.30 13.75
N ALA A 127 18.50 -2.94 12.46
CA ALA A 127 19.47 -2.05 11.86
C ALA A 127 19.33 -0.58 12.32
N ILE A 128 18.18 -0.20 12.88
CA ILE A 128 17.92 1.15 13.42
C ILE A 128 17.86 1.17 14.94
N GLY A 129 18.14 0.04 15.60
CA GLY A 129 18.15 -0.08 17.07
C GLY A 129 16.77 0.00 17.72
N ALA A 130 15.69 -0.19 16.95
CA ALA A 130 14.34 -0.12 17.48
C ALA A 130 14.01 -1.39 18.32
N PRO A 131 13.30 -1.26 19.45
CA PRO A 131 12.98 -2.39 20.30
C PRO A 131 12.05 -3.38 19.57
N GLN A 132 12.48 -4.64 19.49
CA GLN A 132 11.73 -5.70 18.79
C GLN A 132 10.56 -6.25 19.61
N ALA A 133 10.70 -6.29 20.94
CA ALA A 133 9.70 -6.90 21.81
C ALA A 133 8.29 -6.28 21.64
N PRO A 134 8.12 -4.94 21.57
CA PRO A 134 6.82 -4.34 21.25
C PRO A 134 6.21 -4.84 19.93
N ILE A 135 7.02 -5.04 18.90
CA ILE A 135 6.56 -5.49 17.58
C ILE A 135 6.11 -6.95 17.64
N VAL A 136 6.88 -7.81 18.30
CA VAL A 136 6.50 -9.22 18.52
C VAL A 136 5.18 -9.31 19.31
N VAL A 137 5.00 -8.47 20.32
CA VAL A 137 3.74 -8.39 21.07
C VAL A 137 2.59 -7.95 20.16
N LEU A 138 2.79 -6.93 19.32
CA LEU A 138 1.76 -6.48 18.38
C LEU A 138 1.41 -7.56 17.35
N VAL A 139 2.38 -8.33 16.85
CA VAL A 139 2.15 -9.49 15.99
C VAL A 139 1.20 -10.48 16.68
N ALA A 140 1.49 -10.84 17.92
CA ALA A 140 0.66 -11.77 18.70
C ALA A 140 -0.75 -11.21 18.94
N VAL A 141 -0.86 -9.91 19.26
CA VAL A 141 -2.15 -9.21 19.43
C VAL A 141 -2.96 -9.24 18.13
N PHE A 142 -2.37 -8.92 16.99
CA PHE A 142 -3.07 -8.94 15.71
C PHE A 142 -3.46 -10.36 15.28
N ALA A 143 -2.61 -11.36 15.51
CA ALA A 143 -2.98 -12.76 15.28
C ALA A 143 -4.17 -13.19 16.17
N ALA A 144 -4.14 -12.83 17.45
CA ALA A 144 -5.24 -13.10 18.38
C ALA A 144 -6.54 -12.37 17.99
N LEU A 145 -6.45 -11.10 17.55
CA LEU A 145 -7.59 -10.34 17.04
C LEU A 145 -8.18 -10.97 15.78
N GLY A 146 -7.35 -11.51 14.88
CA GLY A 146 -7.82 -12.27 13.71
C GLY A 146 -8.64 -13.48 14.12
N TYR A 147 -8.13 -14.28 15.05
CA TYR A 147 -8.83 -15.45 15.59
C TYR A 147 -10.13 -15.06 16.32
N ALA A 148 -10.06 -14.07 17.22
CA ALA A 148 -11.20 -13.62 18.01
C ALA A 148 -12.30 -13.00 17.12
N THR A 149 -11.93 -12.27 16.06
CA THR A 149 -12.87 -11.73 15.07
C THR A 149 -13.62 -12.85 14.35
N ALA A 150 -12.90 -13.88 13.88
CA ALA A 150 -13.51 -15.04 13.23
C ALA A 150 -14.50 -15.77 14.16
N ARG A 151 -14.21 -15.79 15.46
CA ARG A 151 -15.07 -16.37 16.52
C ARG A 151 -16.18 -15.45 17.02
N LYS A 152 -16.38 -14.27 16.43
CA LYS A 152 -17.38 -13.27 16.84
C LYS A 152 -17.16 -12.69 18.25
N MET A 153 -15.95 -12.80 18.78
CA MET A 153 -15.58 -12.26 20.10
C MET A 153 -15.22 -10.77 20.06
N VAL A 154 -14.98 -10.22 18.86
CA VAL A 154 -14.58 -8.83 18.63
C VAL A 154 -15.57 -8.16 17.68
N PRO A 155 -15.97 -6.90 17.95
CA PRO A 155 -16.83 -6.14 17.04
C PRO A 155 -16.09 -5.80 15.73
N LEU A 156 -16.81 -5.86 14.60
CA LEU A 156 -16.23 -5.68 13.26
C LEU A 156 -15.61 -4.29 13.05
N TRP A 157 -16.14 -3.26 13.71
CA TRP A 157 -15.67 -1.88 13.55
C TRP A 157 -14.30 -1.63 14.20
N LEU A 158 -13.83 -2.51 15.08
CA LEU A 158 -12.55 -2.30 15.77
C LEU A 158 -11.38 -2.27 14.79
N SER A 159 -11.35 -3.20 13.83
CA SER A 159 -10.28 -3.29 12.83
C SER A 159 -10.15 -2.03 11.96
N PRO A 160 -11.22 -1.53 11.28
CA PRO A 160 -11.11 -0.32 10.50
C PRO A 160 -10.80 0.92 11.35
N ALA A 161 -11.30 1.01 12.59
CA ALA A 161 -10.97 2.11 13.49
C ALA A 161 -9.48 2.13 13.87
N LEU A 162 -8.92 0.96 14.22
CA LEU A 162 -7.49 0.82 14.51
C LEU A 162 -6.63 1.11 13.28
N ALA A 163 -7.04 0.61 12.10
CA ALA A 163 -6.32 0.86 10.85
C ALA A 163 -6.33 2.35 10.50
N ILE A 164 -7.47 3.03 10.52
CA ILE A 164 -7.55 4.46 10.20
C ILE A 164 -6.76 5.30 11.20
N SER A 165 -6.95 5.09 12.51
CA SER A 165 -6.25 5.89 13.54
C SER A 165 -4.74 5.71 13.48
N ASN A 166 -4.25 4.47 13.40
CA ASN A 166 -2.82 4.20 13.27
C ASN A 166 -2.27 4.70 11.94
N GLY A 167 -2.97 4.45 10.82
CA GLY A 167 -2.55 4.92 9.51
C GLY A 167 -2.44 6.44 9.43
N LEU A 168 -3.39 7.17 10.01
CA LEU A 168 -3.35 8.63 10.09
C LEU A 168 -2.16 9.13 10.93
N GLN A 169 -1.77 8.43 11.99
CA GLN A 169 -0.57 8.79 12.76
C GLN A 169 0.69 8.71 11.89
N PHE A 170 0.88 7.63 11.13
CA PHE A 170 2.01 7.47 10.20
C PHE A 170 1.95 8.48 9.04
N TYR A 171 0.76 8.82 8.56
CA TYR A 171 0.55 9.73 7.45
C TYR A 171 0.77 11.21 7.82
N LEU A 172 0.16 11.67 8.91
CA LEU A 172 0.16 13.09 9.30
C LEU A 172 1.43 13.47 10.06
N VAL A 173 1.94 12.58 10.91
CA VAL A 173 3.07 12.87 11.81
C VAL A 173 4.16 11.79 11.73
N PRO A 174 4.71 11.48 10.53
CA PRO A 174 5.64 10.37 10.32
C PRO A 174 6.88 10.42 11.22
N LYS A 175 7.42 11.62 11.48
CA LYS A 175 8.57 11.79 12.39
C LYS A 175 8.24 11.41 13.84
N ARG A 176 7.04 11.75 14.31
CA ARG A 176 6.58 11.37 15.66
C ARG A 176 6.25 9.89 15.73
N ALA A 177 5.70 9.31 14.65
CA ALA A 177 5.48 7.86 14.56
C ALA A 177 6.82 7.11 14.71
N TRP A 178 7.87 7.52 13.98
CA TRP A 178 9.22 6.99 14.13
C TRP A 178 9.75 7.07 15.56
N ALA A 179 9.65 8.24 16.19
CA ALA A 179 10.10 8.42 17.57
C ALA A 179 9.35 7.52 18.56
N MET A 180 8.04 7.33 18.37
CA MET A 180 7.22 6.47 19.25
C MET A 180 7.67 5.00 19.22
N TYR A 181 8.17 4.52 18.08
CA TYR A 181 8.69 3.16 17.93
C TYR A 181 10.19 3.04 18.22
N GLY A 182 10.83 4.09 18.78
CA GLY A 182 12.25 4.07 19.14
C GLY A 182 13.18 3.96 17.92
N ALA A 183 12.71 4.38 16.75
CA ALA A 183 13.43 4.27 15.48
C ALA A 183 14.28 5.53 15.15
N ASP A 184 14.34 6.51 16.05
CA ASP A 184 14.98 7.81 15.82
C ASP A 184 16.51 7.81 15.97
N GLY A 185 17.10 6.72 16.47
CA GLY A 185 18.53 6.61 16.77
C GLY A 185 19.48 6.85 15.59
N MET A 186 19.03 6.62 14.35
CA MET A 186 19.83 6.88 13.13
C MET A 186 19.38 8.12 12.35
N GLY A 187 18.43 8.88 12.88
CA GLY A 187 17.77 9.97 12.17
C GLY A 187 16.82 9.47 11.07
N THR A 188 15.96 10.38 10.59
CA THR A 188 14.97 10.08 9.54
C THR A 188 15.28 10.91 8.29
N SER A 189 15.63 10.27 7.18
CA SER A 189 15.79 10.96 5.91
C SER A 189 14.44 11.44 5.35
N ASN A 190 14.46 12.45 4.47
CA ASN A 190 13.24 12.95 3.83
C ASN A 190 12.51 11.84 3.05
N LEU A 191 13.27 10.95 2.41
CA LEU A 191 12.69 9.81 1.71
C LEU A 191 12.02 8.83 2.69
N ALA A 192 12.67 8.50 3.80
CA ALA A 192 12.08 7.65 4.84
C ALA A 192 10.77 8.25 5.36
N LEU A 193 10.70 9.58 5.58
CA LEU A 193 9.47 10.24 6.00
C LEU A 193 8.36 10.15 4.95
N VAL A 194 8.66 10.36 3.66
CA VAL A 194 7.68 10.22 2.57
C VAL A 194 7.19 8.77 2.44
N LEU A 195 8.08 7.80 2.52
CA LEU A 195 7.70 6.37 2.49
C LEU A 195 6.86 5.98 3.72
N THR A 196 7.15 6.56 4.89
CA THR A 196 6.37 6.34 6.11
C THR A 196 4.95 6.87 5.94
N ARG A 197 4.78 8.02 5.26
CA ARG A 197 3.44 8.51 4.92
C ARG A 197 2.70 7.51 4.04
N ARG A 198 3.35 6.97 3.02
CA ARG A 198 2.75 5.96 2.13
C ARG A 198 2.36 4.68 2.87
N VAL A 199 3.16 4.22 3.81
CA VAL A 199 2.78 3.14 4.75
C VAL A 199 1.49 3.52 5.47
N GLY A 200 1.46 4.70 6.10
CA GLY A 200 0.28 5.20 6.81
C GLY A 200 -0.96 5.24 5.93
N TRP A 201 -0.83 5.73 4.70
CA TRP A 201 -1.94 5.80 3.75
C TRP A 201 -2.45 4.42 3.33
N ALA A 202 -1.57 3.44 3.09
CA ALA A 202 -1.98 2.07 2.80
C ALA A 202 -2.80 1.45 3.95
N ILE A 203 -2.46 1.78 5.20
CA ILE A 203 -3.21 1.36 6.39
C ILE A 203 -4.57 2.08 6.47
N VAL A 204 -4.62 3.39 6.16
CA VAL A 204 -5.90 4.14 6.08
C VAL A 204 -6.82 3.54 5.02
N LEU A 205 -6.30 3.28 3.81
CA LEU A 205 -7.07 2.67 2.72
C LEU A 205 -7.61 1.29 3.09
N ARG A 206 -6.84 0.49 3.84
CA ARG A 206 -7.31 -0.78 4.42
C ARG A 206 -8.52 -0.57 5.32
N GLY A 207 -8.45 0.41 6.21
CA GLY A 207 -9.55 0.75 7.10
C GLY A 207 -10.79 1.28 6.37
N ILE A 208 -10.61 2.15 5.36
CA ILE A 208 -11.71 2.66 4.51
C ILE A 208 -12.41 1.50 3.80
N TYR A 209 -11.65 0.59 3.20
CA TYR A 209 -12.21 -0.59 2.53
C TYR A 209 -13.08 -1.42 3.50
N LEU A 210 -12.52 -1.77 4.65
CA LEU A 210 -13.24 -2.58 5.65
C LEU A 210 -14.48 -1.88 6.18
N TRP A 211 -14.42 -0.56 6.40
CA TRP A 211 -15.59 0.22 6.80
C TRP A 211 -16.69 0.15 5.74
N ALA A 212 -16.36 0.33 4.46
CA ALA A 212 -17.33 0.22 3.38
C ALA A 212 -17.98 -1.16 3.33
N ILE A 213 -17.19 -2.23 3.46
CA ILE A 213 -17.70 -3.61 3.49
C ILE A 213 -18.63 -3.84 4.69
N ILE A 214 -18.26 -3.37 5.89
CA ILE A 214 -19.09 -3.50 7.10
C ILE A 214 -20.42 -2.74 6.96
N ALA A 215 -20.40 -1.58 6.29
CA ALA A 215 -21.58 -0.78 6.00
C ALA A 215 -22.49 -1.38 4.92
N GLY A 216 -22.16 -2.56 4.37
CA GLY A 216 -22.94 -3.22 3.33
C GLY A 216 -22.76 -2.61 1.93
N VAL A 217 -21.73 -1.78 1.74
CA VAL A 217 -21.40 -1.26 0.41
C VAL A 217 -20.97 -2.42 -0.48
N ALA A 218 -21.53 -2.48 -1.69
CA ALA A 218 -21.15 -3.48 -2.68
C ALA A 218 -19.63 -3.46 -2.90
N ARG A 219 -19.00 -4.63 -2.96
CA ARG A 219 -17.53 -4.77 -3.09
C ARG A 219 -16.93 -3.91 -4.20
N LYS A 220 -17.58 -3.88 -5.38
CA LYS A 220 -17.15 -3.04 -6.50
C LYS A 220 -17.07 -1.55 -6.11
N ASN A 221 -18.09 -1.03 -5.41
CA ASN A 221 -18.13 0.36 -4.97
C ASN A 221 -17.08 0.62 -3.88
N ALA A 222 -16.87 -0.35 -2.97
CA ALA A 222 -15.80 -0.27 -1.96
C ALA A 222 -14.42 -0.19 -2.62
N PHE A 223 -14.19 -0.91 -3.73
CA PHE A 223 -12.97 -0.76 -4.54
C PHE A 223 -12.88 0.63 -5.16
N GLY A 224 -13.97 1.12 -5.77
CA GLY A 224 -14.03 2.49 -6.30
C GLY A 224 -13.63 3.55 -5.27
N ILE A 225 -14.10 3.44 -4.03
CA ILE A 225 -13.74 4.35 -2.93
C ILE A 225 -12.24 4.28 -2.62
N VAL A 226 -11.66 3.08 -2.53
CA VAL A 226 -10.22 2.90 -2.25
C VAL A 226 -9.37 3.48 -3.38
N PHE A 227 -9.74 3.22 -4.64
CA PHE A 227 -9.04 3.76 -5.80
C PHE A 227 -9.16 5.29 -5.86
N ALA A 228 -10.33 5.86 -5.57
CA ALA A 228 -10.51 7.30 -5.51
C ALA A 228 -9.63 7.94 -4.43
N ALA A 229 -9.59 7.35 -3.24
CA ALA A 229 -8.74 7.81 -2.14
C ALA A 229 -7.24 7.70 -2.49
N ALA A 230 -6.82 6.60 -3.14
CA ALA A 230 -5.44 6.45 -3.65
C ALA A 230 -5.08 7.49 -4.73
N ALA A 231 -6.03 7.81 -5.62
CA ALA A 231 -5.85 8.82 -6.65
C ALA A 231 -5.66 10.23 -6.06
N LEU A 232 -6.48 10.59 -5.06
CA LEU A 232 -6.38 11.87 -4.36
C LEU A 232 -5.03 12.03 -3.66
N ASP A 233 -4.57 10.99 -2.98
CA ASP A 233 -3.26 10.98 -2.33
C ASP A 233 -2.11 11.12 -3.35
N SER A 234 -2.20 10.45 -4.50
CA SER A 234 -1.23 10.60 -5.58
C SER A 234 -1.17 12.03 -6.11
N ILE A 235 -2.33 12.68 -6.29
CA ILE A 235 -2.40 14.08 -6.73
C ILE A 235 -1.80 14.99 -5.64
N LEU A 236 -2.10 14.76 -4.36
CA LEU A 236 -1.55 15.54 -3.25
C LEU A 236 -0.01 15.40 -3.15
N HIS A 237 0.53 14.21 -3.37
CA HIS A 237 1.98 13.98 -3.42
C HIS A 237 2.66 14.72 -4.58
N ALA A 238 1.98 14.83 -5.73
CA ALA A 238 2.45 15.64 -6.84
C ALA A 238 2.48 17.13 -6.47
N LEU A 239 1.38 17.65 -5.89
CA LEU A 239 1.24 19.06 -5.55
C LEU A 239 2.15 19.51 -4.40
N SER A 240 2.45 18.62 -3.45
CA SER A 240 3.31 18.90 -2.29
C SER A 240 4.81 18.74 -2.57
N GLY A 241 5.22 18.39 -3.79
CA GLY A 241 6.62 18.16 -4.16
C GLY A 241 7.21 16.84 -3.64
N GLN A 242 6.42 16.02 -2.95
CA GLN A 242 6.87 14.72 -2.44
C GLN A 242 7.16 13.71 -3.56
N ALA A 243 6.52 13.87 -4.73
CA ALA A 243 6.85 13.10 -5.93
C ALA A 243 8.34 13.21 -6.29
N SER A 244 8.91 14.42 -6.22
CA SER A 244 10.32 14.67 -6.54
C SER A 244 11.26 13.98 -5.55
N ILE A 245 10.88 13.90 -4.27
CA ILE A 245 11.63 13.17 -3.23
C ILE A 245 11.67 11.66 -3.56
N MET A 246 10.67 11.12 -4.25
CA MET A 246 10.65 9.71 -4.70
C MET A 246 11.31 9.50 -6.07
N GLY A 247 11.95 10.53 -6.64
CA GLY A 247 12.54 10.45 -7.97
C GLY A 247 11.52 10.42 -9.11
N MET A 248 10.30 10.90 -8.87
CA MET A 248 9.24 11.00 -9.87
C MET A 248 8.93 12.46 -10.18
N SER A 249 8.71 12.80 -11.45
CA SER A 249 8.23 14.14 -11.78
C SER A 249 6.81 14.36 -11.21
N PRO A 250 6.50 15.53 -10.64
CA PRO A 250 5.15 15.86 -10.19
C PRO A 250 4.08 15.64 -11.27
N ARG A 251 4.41 15.97 -12.52
CA ARG A 251 3.51 15.77 -13.66
C ARG A 251 3.20 14.29 -13.90
N THR A 252 4.21 13.41 -13.82
CA THR A 252 4.03 11.97 -13.94
C THR A 252 3.15 11.44 -12.81
N GLN A 253 3.43 11.84 -11.56
CA GLN A 253 2.64 11.42 -10.40
C GLN A 253 1.17 11.87 -10.52
N ALA A 254 0.92 13.11 -10.93
CA ALA A 254 -0.44 13.63 -11.08
C ALA A 254 -1.19 12.98 -12.25
N LEU A 255 -0.61 13.00 -13.46
CA LEU A 255 -1.33 12.63 -14.68
C LEU A 255 -1.32 11.13 -14.95
N VAL A 256 -0.19 10.47 -14.74
CA VAL A 256 -0.05 9.04 -15.08
C VAL A 256 -0.56 8.16 -13.97
N VAL A 257 -0.32 8.54 -12.70
CA VAL A 257 -0.75 7.74 -11.54
C VAL A 257 -2.09 8.25 -11.01
N GLY A 258 -2.16 9.52 -10.60
CA GLY A 258 -3.35 10.08 -9.96
C GLY A 258 -4.58 10.05 -10.85
N PHE A 259 -4.52 10.70 -12.02
CA PHE A 259 -5.67 10.77 -12.92
C PHE A 259 -6.09 9.41 -13.48
N ALA A 260 -5.14 8.54 -13.84
CA ALA A 260 -5.48 7.19 -14.30
C ALA A 260 -6.16 6.36 -13.19
N THR A 261 -5.69 6.46 -11.94
CA THR A 261 -6.32 5.79 -10.80
C THR A 261 -7.71 6.36 -10.53
N LEU A 262 -7.93 7.65 -10.75
CA LEU A 262 -9.25 8.28 -10.63
C LEU A 262 -10.22 7.79 -11.71
N VAL A 263 -9.75 7.66 -12.95
CA VAL A 263 -10.54 7.07 -14.05
C VAL A 263 -10.90 5.62 -13.73
N ALA A 264 -9.94 4.85 -13.20
CA ALA A 264 -10.20 3.50 -12.72
C ALA A 264 -11.26 3.48 -11.62
N ALA A 265 -11.18 4.39 -10.65
CA ALA A 265 -12.16 4.52 -9.57
C ALA A 265 -13.59 4.75 -10.12
N ALA A 266 -13.73 5.60 -11.14
CA ALA A 266 -15.01 5.89 -11.77
C ALA A 266 -15.63 4.68 -12.49
N SER A 267 -14.82 3.71 -12.94
CA SER A 267 -15.32 2.49 -13.60
C SER A 267 -16.06 1.52 -12.66
N PHE A 268 -16.01 1.75 -11.35
CA PHE A 268 -16.66 0.93 -10.34
C PHE A 268 -18.05 1.44 -9.90
N VAL A 269 -18.43 2.66 -10.30
CA VAL A 269 -19.68 3.35 -9.89
C VAL A 269 -20.78 3.10 -10.92
#